data_AF-A0A5C7PE51-F1
#
_entry.id   AF-A0A5C7PE51-F1
#
_cell.length_a   1.000
_cell.length_b   1.000
_cell.length_c   1.000
_cell.angle_alpha   90.00
_cell.angle_beta   90.00
_cell.angle_gamma   90.00
#
_symmetry.space_group_name_H-M   'P 1'
#
loop_
_entity.id
_entity.type
_entity.pdbx_description
1 polymer ?
#
loop_
_entity_poly.entity_id
_entity_poly.type
_entity_poly.pdbx_seq_one_letter_code
_entity_poly.pdbx_strand_id
1 'polypeptide(L)'
;MGAQFANGSALSIPDTIMRRSYVSHREGIEAAMVGTQLLGVRAAILARFAPLLLLLYAVGAADGFTQRAIRRACGGRESASLYHRAKYLQLAVLGLGGVALLIWPGPVQWELCVTPGALLTGGLASVQWAYYKKHM
;
A
#
# COMPACT_ATOMS: atom_id res chain seq x y z
N MET A 1 -38.53 -9.10 -30.82
CA MET A 1 -38.31 -9.23 -32.28
C MET A 1 -37.04 -8.46 -32.61
N GLY A 2 -35.96 -9.14 -33.01
CA GLY A 2 -34.66 -8.50 -33.25
C GLY A 2 -33.45 -9.40 -32.99
N ALA A 3 -33.46 -10.65 -33.46
CA ALA A 3 -32.26 -11.49 -33.55
C ALA A 3 -31.80 -11.49 -35.02
N GLN A 4 -31.05 -10.48 -35.41
CA GLN A 4 -30.48 -10.42 -36.76
C GLN A 4 -29.14 -9.68 -36.74
N PHE A 5 -28.08 -10.38 -36.32
CA PHE A 5 -26.72 -9.95 -36.60
C PHE A 5 -25.93 -11.14 -37.15
N ALA A 6 -25.70 -11.07 -38.47
CA ALA A 6 -24.67 -11.78 -39.24
C ALA A 6 -24.75 -13.32 -39.33
N ASN A 7 -25.59 -13.82 -40.22
CA ASN A 7 -25.32 -15.08 -40.95
C ASN A 7 -24.72 -14.71 -42.31
N GLY A 8 -23.47 -15.08 -42.60
CA GLY A 8 -22.99 -15.04 -43.99
C GLY A 8 -21.50 -15.14 -44.31
N SER A 9 -20.57 -14.86 -43.39
CA SER A 9 -19.14 -15.08 -43.65
C SER A 9 -18.63 -16.27 -42.84
N ALA A 10 -18.08 -17.28 -43.51
CA ALA A 10 -17.35 -18.34 -42.83
C ALA A 10 -16.19 -17.70 -42.06
N LEU A 11 -16.32 -17.61 -40.73
CA LEU A 11 -15.24 -17.19 -39.86
C LEU A 11 -14.06 -18.13 -40.10
N SER A 12 -12.86 -17.57 -40.23
CA SER A 12 -11.68 -18.40 -40.43
C SER A 12 -11.55 -19.35 -39.22
N ILE A 13 -10.98 -20.55 -39.44
CA ILE A 13 -10.76 -21.52 -38.35
C ILE A 13 -10.14 -20.85 -37.11
N PRO A 14 -9.12 -19.96 -37.24
CA PRO A 14 -8.62 -19.15 -36.12
C PRO A 14 -9.67 -18.32 -35.37
N ASP A 15 -10.58 -17.65 -36.06
CA ASP A 15 -11.59 -16.77 -35.44
C ASP A 15 -12.60 -17.55 -34.61
N THR A 16 -12.97 -18.76 -35.07
CA THR A 16 -13.88 -19.63 -34.32
C THR A 16 -13.23 -20.15 -33.03
N ILE A 17 -11.93 -20.46 -33.07
CA ILE A 17 -11.16 -20.89 -31.90
C ILE A 17 -11.03 -19.74 -30.89
N MET A 18 -10.70 -18.53 -31.36
CA MET A 18 -10.60 -17.34 -30.50
C MET A 18 -11.93 -17.00 -29.84
N ARG A 19 -13.03 -16.99 -30.61
CA ARG A 19 -14.37 -16.75 -30.08
C ARG A 19 -14.76 -17.80 -29.03
N ARG A 20 -14.49 -19.08 -29.30
CA ARG A 20 -14.81 -20.17 -28.36
C ARG A 20 -13.99 -20.06 -27.08
N SER A 21 -12.70 -19.73 -27.20
CA SER A 21 -11.81 -19.52 -26.06
C SER A 21 -12.27 -18.34 -25.19
N TYR A 22 -12.61 -17.22 -25.81
CA TYR A 22 -13.13 -16.04 -25.12
C TYR A 22 -14.43 -16.34 -24.37
N VAL A 23 -15.41 -16.99 -25.04
CA VAL A 23 -16.69 -17.34 -24.41
C VAL A 23 -16.47 -18.33 -23.25
N SER A 24 -15.54 -19.28 -23.39
CA SER A 24 -15.23 -20.26 -22.34
C SER A 24 -14.55 -19.66 -21.11
N HIS A 25 -13.81 -18.55 -21.25
CA HIS A 25 -13.06 -17.90 -20.16
C HIS A 25 -13.60 -16.52 -19.78
N ARG A 26 -14.79 -16.18 -20.27
CA ARG A 26 -15.37 -14.83 -20.17
C ARG A 26 -15.34 -14.29 -18.74
N GLU A 27 -15.78 -15.09 -17.77
CA GLU A 27 -15.83 -14.69 -16.36
C GLU A 27 -14.45 -14.36 -15.79
N GLY A 28 -13.43 -15.16 -16.13
CA GLY A 28 -12.05 -14.91 -15.70
C GLY A 28 -11.46 -13.65 -16.32
N ILE A 29 -11.79 -13.37 -17.59
CA ILE A 29 -11.37 -12.15 -18.29
C ILE A 29 -12.04 -10.92 -17.66
N GLU A 30 -13.35 -10.97 -17.42
CA GLU A 30 -14.09 -9.89 -16.76
C GLU A 30 -13.55 -9.63 -15.35
N ALA A 31 -13.29 -10.69 -14.56
CA ALA A 31 -12.71 -10.58 -13.23
C ALA A 31 -11.30 -9.98 -13.26
N ALA A 32 -10.45 -10.37 -14.21
CA ALA A 32 -9.10 -9.81 -14.35
C ALA A 32 -9.13 -8.34 -14.77
N MET A 33 -10.05 -7.95 -15.65
CA MET A 33 -10.23 -6.56 -16.07
C MET A 33 -10.63 -5.67 -14.89
N VAL A 34 -11.69 -6.05 -14.17
CA VAL A 34 -12.17 -5.30 -13.01
C VAL A 34 -11.14 -5.31 -11.88
N GLY A 35 -10.51 -6.46 -11.63
CA GLY A 35 -9.46 -6.60 -10.62
C GLY A 35 -8.28 -5.69 -10.89
N THR A 36 -7.81 -5.59 -12.13
CA THR A 36 -6.70 -4.70 -12.52
C THR A 36 -7.08 -3.22 -12.37
N GLN A 37 -8.29 -2.84 -12.80
CA GLN A 37 -8.79 -1.48 -12.64
C GLN A 37 -8.92 -1.09 -11.17
N LEU A 38 -9.50 -1.97 -10.35
CA LEU A 38 -9.65 -1.78 -8.92
C LEU A 38 -8.28 -1.63 -8.24
N LEU A 39 -7.33 -2.51 -8.56
CA LEU A 39 -5.97 -2.43 -8.05
C LEU A 39 -5.32 -1.06 -8.38
N GLY A 40 -5.46 -0.60 -9.63
CA GLY A 40 -4.94 0.69 -10.06
C GLY A 40 -5.56 1.88 -9.31
N VAL A 41 -6.89 1.88 -9.16
CA VAL A 41 -7.61 2.92 -8.40
C VAL A 41 -7.16 2.92 -6.93
N ARG A 42 -7.03 1.75 -6.31
CA ARG A 42 -6.58 1.64 -4.91
C ARG A 42 -5.15 2.09 -4.71
N ALA A 43 -4.25 1.78 -5.65
CA ALA A 43 -2.89 2.27 -5.64
C ALA A 43 -2.84 3.81 -5.75
N ALA A 44 -3.67 4.40 -6.61
CA ALA A 44 -3.79 5.86 -6.73
C ALA A 44 -4.35 6.49 -5.44
N ILE A 45 -5.35 5.87 -4.80
CA ILE A 45 -5.88 6.31 -3.51
C ILE A 45 -4.80 6.24 -2.42
N LEU A 46 -4.03 5.15 -2.34
CA LEU A 46 -2.91 5.06 -1.41
C LEU A 46 -1.86 6.16 -1.67
N ALA A 47 -1.52 6.41 -2.93
CA ALA A 47 -0.57 7.45 -3.32
C ALA A 47 -1.04 8.85 -2.89
N ARG A 48 -2.35 9.13 -2.90
CA ARG A 48 -2.92 10.39 -2.39
C ARG A 48 -2.57 10.65 -0.92
N PHE A 49 -2.35 9.61 -0.10
CA PHE A 49 -1.96 9.76 1.32
C PHE A 49 -0.45 9.92 1.53
N ALA A 50 0.37 9.80 0.49
CA ALA A 50 1.82 10.04 0.56
C ALA A 50 2.19 11.38 1.24
N PRO A 51 1.58 12.55 0.91
CA PRO A 51 1.89 13.80 1.60
C PRO A 51 1.61 13.76 3.11
N LEU A 52 0.51 13.14 3.55
CA LEU A 52 0.20 12.99 4.97
C LEU A 52 1.24 12.11 5.68
N LEU A 53 1.59 11.00 5.05
CA LEU A 53 2.59 10.06 5.57
C LEU A 53 3.97 10.73 5.68
N LEU A 54 4.39 11.46 4.65
CA LEU A 54 5.65 12.20 4.66
C LEU A 54 5.65 13.28 5.75
N LEU A 55 4.56 14.03 5.90
CA LEU A 55 4.42 15.06 6.93
C LEU A 55 4.56 14.45 8.34
N LEU A 56 3.76 13.43 8.66
CA LEU A 56 3.79 12.80 9.99
C LEU A 56 5.12 12.09 10.26
N TYR A 57 5.74 11.50 9.22
CA TYR A 57 7.08 10.95 9.34
C TYR A 57 8.11 12.03 9.66
N ALA A 58 8.07 13.18 8.97
CA ALA A 58 8.98 14.29 9.21
C ALA A 58 8.82 14.88 10.62
N VAL A 59 7.58 15.06 11.08
CA VAL A 59 7.28 15.50 12.45
C VAL A 59 7.80 14.50 13.47
N GLY A 60 7.50 13.21 13.29
CA GLY A 60 8.01 12.14 14.15
C GLY A 60 9.54 12.10 14.17
N ALA A 61 10.19 12.23 13.01
CA ALA A 61 11.64 12.28 12.93
C ALA A 61 12.23 13.48 13.67
N ALA A 62 11.66 14.68 13.50
CA ALA A 62 12.08 15.88 14.21
C ALA A 62 12.00 15.69 15.74
N ASP A 63 10.89 15.15 16.24
CA ASP A 63 10.71 14.80 17.66
C ASP A 63 11.72 13.73 18.13
N GLY A 64 11.97 12.71 17.31
CA GLY A 64 13.00 11.72 17.61
C GLY A 64 14.41 12.35 17.72
N PHE A 65 14.74 13.30 16.84
CA PHE A 65 16.03 14.01 16.91
C PHE A 65 16.15 14.89 18.16
N THR A 66 15.10 15.59 18.56
CA THR A 66 15.11 16.41 19.79
C THR A 66 15.26 15.52 21.04
N GLN A 67 14.50 14.42 21.12
CA GLN A 67 14.62 13.44 22.21
C GLN A 67 16.03 12.84 22.28
N ARG A 68 16.64 12.54 21.12
CA ARG A 68 18.03 12.07 21.05
C ARG A 68 19.01 13.12 21.59
N ALA A 69 18.83 14.39 21.24
CA ALA A 69 19.68 15.48 21.71
C ALA A 69 19.60 15.63 23.23
N ILE A 70 18.39 15.64 23.79
CA ILE A 70 18.15 15.68 25.24
C ILE A 70 18.79 14.47 25.92
N ARG A 71 18.54 13.26 25.41
CA ARG A 71 19.10 12.02 25.97
C ARG A 71 20.63 12.03 26.00
N ARG A 72 21.27 12.54 24.95
CA ARG A 72 22.74 12.71 24.89
C ARG A 72 23.24 13.71 25.91
N ALA A 73 22.56 14.85 26.06
CA ALA A 73 22.91 15.86 27.06
C ALA A 73 22.76 15.35 28.51
N CYS A 74 21.76 14.49 28.76
CA CYS A 74 21.49 13.93 30.09
C CYS A 74 22.25 12.61 30.39
N GLY A 75 23.10 12.11 29.49
CA GLY A 75 23.81 10.83 29.70
C GLY A 75 22.90 9.59 29.73
N GLY A 76 21.75 9.64 29.06
CA GLY A 76 20.75 8.57 29.10
C GLY A 76 21.18 7.28 28.38
N ARG A 77 20.66 6.13 28.84
CA ARG A 77 20.98 4.80 28.28
C ARG A 77 20.58 4.67 26.81
N GLU A 78 21.39 3.94 26.05
CA GLU A 78 21.10 3.64 24.65
C GLU A 78 20.57 2.22 24.47
N SER A 79 19.53 2.05 23.66
CA SER A 79 19.02 0.72 23.28
C SER A 79 18.95 0.57 21.77
N ALA A 80 19.82 -0.28 21.21
CA ALA A 80 19.80 -0.59 19.78
C ALA A 80 18.59 -1.44 19.39
N SER A 81 18.03 -2.23 20.32
CA SER A 81 16.87 -3.09 20.05
C SER A 81 15.60 -2.27 19.77
N LEU A 82 15.43 -1.13 20.43
CA LEU A 82 14.30 -0.23 20.18
C LEU A 82 14.35 0.37 18.77
N TYR A 83 15.53 0.75 18.30
CA TYR A 83 15.74 1.20 16.92
C TYR A 83 15.35 0.11 15.91
N HIS A 84 15.84 -1.12 16.09
CA HIS A 84 15.53 -2.21 15.16
C HIS A 84 14.05 -2.56 15.16
N ARG A 85 13.42 -2.63 16.34
CA ARG A 85 11.97 -2.87 16.45
C ARG A 85 11.18 -1.78 15.74
N ALA A 86 11.49 -0.51 15.98
CA ALA A 86 10.81 0.60 15.32
C ALA A 86 10.96 0.54 13.79
N LYS A 87 12.19 0.32 13.29
CA LYS A 87 12.48 0.17 11.86
C LYS A 87 11.68 -0.97 11.22
N TYR A 88 11.66 -2.15 11.84
CA TYR A 88 10.94 -3.30 11.28
C TYR A 88 9.42 -3.14 11.37
N LEU A 89 8.93 -2.50 12.44
CA LEU A 89 7.50 -2.28 12.62
C LEU A 89 6.98 -1.21 11.64
N GLN A 90 7.79 -0.22 11.26
CA GLN A 90 7.47 0.68 10.13
C GLN A 90 7.30 -0.10 8.82
N LEU A 91 8.25 -0.99 8.50
CA LEU A 91 8.16 -1.82 7.30
C LEU A 91 6.92 -2.73 7.34
N ALA A 92 6.59 -3.29 8.52
CA ALA A 92 5.39 -4.11 8.68
C ALA A 92 4.11 -3.29 8.48
N VAL A 93 3.98 -2.12 9.12
CA VAL A 93 2.80 -1.25 8.99
C VAL A 93 2.60 -0.80 7.55
N LEU A 94 3.66 -0.32 6.88
CA LEU A 94 3.56 0.20 5.52
C LEU A 94 3.43 -0.91 4.48
N GLY A 95 4.26 -1.94 4.58
CA GLY A 95 4.29 -3.05 3.63
C GLY A 95 3.06 -3.94 3.75
N LEU A 96 2.84 -4.53 4.94
CA LEU A 96 1.71 -5.44 5.14
C LEU A 96 0.38 -4.69 5.10
N GLY A 97 0.31 -3.49 5.70
CA GLY A 97 -0.89 -2.66 5.65
C GLY A 97 -1.24 -2.22 4.22
N GLY A 98 -0.24 -1.77 3.44
CA GLY A 98 -0.44 -1.39 2.04
C GLY A 98 -0.93 -2.56 1.18
N VAL A 99 -0.27 -3.72 1.28
CA VAL A 99 -0.67 -4.94 0.55
C VAL A 99 -2.07 -5.39 0.95
N ALA A 100 -2.39 -5.40 2.25
CA ALA A 100 -3.72 -5.77 2.74
C ALA A 100 -4.81 -4.87 2.17
N LEU A 101 -4.58 -3.54 2.11
CA LEU A 101 -5.54 -2.58 1.55
C LEU A 101 -5.70 -2.72 0.04
N LEU A 102 -4.62 -3.06 -0.69
CA LEU A 102 -4.68 -3.28 -2.14
C LEU A 102 -5.49 -4.53 -2.50
N ILE A 103 -5.32 -5.62 -1.75
CA ILE A 103 -5.91 -6.93 -2.06
C ILE A 103 -7.32 -7.10 -1.47
N TRP A 104 -7.73 -6.25 -0.52
CA TRP A 104 -9.00 -6.39 0.22
C TRP A 104 -10.23 -6.61 -0.70
N PRO A 105 -11.08 -7.61 -0.52
CA PRO A 105 -12.15 -7.89 -1.49
C PRO A 105 -13.32 -6.89 -1.42
N GLY A 106 -13.46 -6.13 -0.34
CA GLY A 106 -14.64 -5.29 -0.07
C GLY A 106 -14.43 -3.78 -0.25
N PRO A 107 -15.44 -2.97 0.11
CA PRO A 107 -15.27 -1.53 0.27
C PRO A 107 -14.28 -1.24 1.40
N VAL A 108 -13.48 -0.18 1.25
CA VAL A 108 -12.46 0.25 2.20
C VAL A 108 -12.77 1.69 2.62
N GLN A 109 -12.83 1.94 3.93
CA GLN A 109 -12.92 3.29 4.48
C GLN A 109 -11.51 3.86 4.64
N TRP A 110 -11.01 4.48 3.57
CA TRP A 110 -9.60 4.86 3.44
C TRP A 110 -9.10 5.79 4.56
N GLU A 111 -9.87 6.79 4.98
CA GLU A 111 -9.43 7.68 6.06
C GLU A 111 -9.23 6.92 7.37
N LEU A 112 -10.14 5.99 7.72
CA LEU A 112 -10.04 5.22 8.96
C LEU A 112 -8.90 4.22 8.96
N CYS A 113 -8.51 3.70 7.80
CA CYS A 113 -7.41 2.75 7.71
C CYS A 113 -6.04 3.43 7.61
N VAL A 114 -5.92 4.46 6.76
CA VAL A 114 -4.62 5.08 6.46
C VAL A 114 -4.19 6.07 7.54
N THR A 115 -5.12 6.82 8.15
CA THR A 115 -4.80 7.79 9.20
C THR A 115 -4.10 7.15 10.41
N PRO A 116 -4.61 6.07 11.04
CA PRO A 116 -3.89 5.43 12.14
C PRO A 116 -2.58 4.82 11.68
N GLY A 117 -2.50 4.27 10.46
CA GLY A 117 -1.24 3.79 9.89
C GLY A 117 -0.18 4.88 9.78
N ALA A 118 -0.58 6.08 9.33
CA ALA A 118 0.30 7.23 9.22
C ALA A 118 0.73 7.76 10.61
N LEU A 119 -0.18 7.84 11.57
CA LEU A 119 0.13 8.20 12.97
C LEU A 119 1.10 7.21 13.61
N LEU A 120 0.85 5.91 13.46
CA LEU A 120 1.73 4.85 13.94
C LEU A 120 3.11 4.94 13.29
N THR A 121 3.17 5.16 11.98
CA THR A 121 4.45 5.32 11.26
C THR A 121 5.23 6.53 11.75
N GLY A 122 4.56 7.66 12.00
CA GLY A 122 5.16 8.85 12.60
C GLY A 122 5.68 8.61 14.02
N GLY A 123 4.90 7.96 14.89
CA GLY A 123 5.33 7.59 16.24
C GLY A 123 6.49 6.59 16.24
N LEU A 124 6.51 5.65 15.30
CA LEU A 124 7.66 4.76 15.12
C LEU A 124 8.87 5.50 14.58
N ALA A 125 8.68 6.55 13.78
CA ALA A 125 9.77 7.40 13.31
C ALA A 125 10.42 8.14 14.48
N SER A 126 9.64 8.68 15.41
CA SER A 126 10.21 9.33 16.60
C SER A 126 11.05 8.35 17.43
N VAL A 127 10.55 7.15 17.69
CA VAL A 127 11.32 6.10 18.39
C VAL A 127 12.57 5.72 17.61
N GLN A 128 12.46 5.50 16.30
CA GLN A 128 13.60 5.15 15.45
C GLN A 128 14.72 6.21 15.56
N TRP A 129 14.38 7.48 15.38
CA TRP A 129 15.35 8.56 15.37
C TRP A 129 15.88 8.92 16.77
N ALA A 130 15.08 8.73 17.83
CA ALA A 130 15.49 8.88 19.22
C ALA A 130 16.62 7.92 19.63
N TYR A 131 16.55 6.67 19.15
CA TYR A 131 17.51 5.62 19.46
C TYR A 131 18.54 5.35 18.36
N TYR A 132 18.51 6.12 17.27
CA TYR A 132 19.47 5.97 16.18
C TYR A 132 20.90 6.27 16.64
N LYS A 133 21.80 5.31 16.43
CA LYS A 133 23.23 5.45 16.68
C LYS A 133 23.93 5.84 15.38
N LYS A 134 24.23 7.13 15.21
CA LYS A 134 25.22 7.62 14.25
C LYS A 134 26.45 8.07 15.01
N HIS A 135 27.60 7.47 14.64
CA HIS A 135 28.97 7.68 15.08
C HIS A 135 29.13 8.45 16.40
N MET A 136 29.24 7.68 17.49
CA MET A 136 30.44 7.77 18.32
C MET A 136 31.47 6.84 17.69
#